data_AF-A0AB35B9N6-F1
#
_entry.id   AF-A0AB35B9N6-F1
#
_cell.length_a   1.000
_cell.length_b   1.000
_cell.length_c   1.000
_cell.angle_alpha   90.00
_cell.angle_beta   90.00
_cell.angle_gamma   90.00
#
_symmetry.space_group_name_H-M   'P 1'
#
loop_
_entity.id
_entity.type
_entity.pdbx_description
1 polymer ?
#
loop_
_entity_poly.entity_id
_entity_poly.type
_entity_poly.pdbx_seq_one_letter_code
_entity_poly.pdbx_strand_id
1 'polypeptide(L)'
;MTNGMSVSGRTTRPGPPHLVGLTEPADRPCNVSENFWAELLEVGWAARLRSQGGQTRFQLRYYGERSEGLIVGDDLPALVYAVTESGQQILLFDGAAHGHDAMFCDSWDEARLRTRCANQVYVDAEGENTFELVVWVGYNIDWGDERHSITDADDPDLVTLVDGRRIPFEVARHAAFDAVLISATNVRGQATDAVSEELA
;
A
#
# COMPACT_ATOMS: atom_id res chain seq x y z
N MET A 1 -14.54 -7.87 34.23
CA MET A 1 -15.15 -7.03 33.17
C MET A 1 -14.06 -6.11 32.67
N THR A 2 -13.31 -6.54 31.66
CA THR A 2 -12.27 -5.72 31.03
C THR A 2 -12.93 -4.94 29.90
N ASN A 3 -13.01 -3.62 30.06
CA ASN A 3 -13.46 -2.71 29.02
C ASN A 3 -12.50 -2.83 27.82
N GLY A 4 -12.97 -3.41 26.72
CA GLY A 4 -12.33 -3.29 25.43
C GLY A 4 -12.46 -1.85 24.95
N MET A 5 -11.41 -1.05 25.14
CA MET A 5 -11.25 0.18 24.38
C MET A 5 -10.87 -0.21 22.97
N SER A 6 -11.87 -0.23 22.08
CA SER A 6 -11.66 -0.18 20.64
C SER A 6 -10.94 1.13 20.34
N VAL A 7 -9.62 1.09 20.15
CA VAL A 7 -8.86 2.24 19.68
C VAL A 7 -9.19 2.42 18.20
N SER A 8 -10.19 3.23 17.89
CA SER A 8 -10.38 3.71 16.52
C SER A 8 -9.22 4.67 16.22
N GLY A 9 -8.19 4.17 15.53
CA GLY A 9 -6.98 4.92 15.21
C GLY A 9 -7.29 5.99 14.16
N ARG A 10 -7.25 7.26 14.55
CA ARG A 10 -7.20 8.37 13.60
C ARG A 10 -5.71 8.61 13.29
N THR A 11 -5.28 8.35 12.06
CA THR A 11 -3.92 8.63 11.61
C THR A 11 -3.69 10.14 11.57
N THR A 12 -2.52 10.60 12.00
CA THR A 12 -2.12 12.02 11.90
C THR A 12 -1.53 12.36 10.53
N ARG A 13 -1.06 11.35 9.80
CA ARG A 13 -0.46 11.47 8.47
C ARG A 13 -1.52 11.28 7.38
N PRO A 14 -1.40 11.96 6.23
CA PRO A 14 -2.25 11.67 5.07
C PRO A 14 -1.89 10.30 4.48
N GLY A 15 -2.88 9.66 3.84
CA GLY A 15 -2.65 8.41 3.13
C GLY A 15 -2.13 8.60 1.72
N PRO A 16 -1.78 7.49 1.03
CA PRO A 16 -1.36 7.52 -0.36
C PRO A 16 -2.39 8.20 -1.29
N PRO A 17 -1.97 9.08 -2.21
CA PRO A 17 -2.87 9.85 -3.06
C PRO A 17 -3.87 9.00 -3.87
N HIS A 18 -3.47 7.81 -4.32
CA HIS A 18 -4.32 6.91 -5.13
C HIS A 18 -5.44 6.23 -4.34
N LEU A 19 -5.40 6.28 -3.00
CA LEU A 19 -6.42 5.70 -2.12
C LEU A 19 -7.40 6.74 -1.56
N VAL A 20 -7.22 8.02 -1.87
CA VAL A 20 -8.09 9.10 -1.38
C VAL A 20 -9.54 8.85 -1.81
N GLY A 21 -10.45 8.87 -0.83
CA GLY A 21 -11.89 8.63 -1.04
C GLY A 21 -12.28 7.15 -1.22
N LEU A 22 -11.31 6.23 -1.12
CA LEU A 22 -11.53 4.78 -1.21
C LEU A 22 -11.22 4.07 0.11
N THR A 23 -11.11 4.82 1.20
CA THR A 23 -10.75 4.27 2.51
C THR A 23 -11.52 4.92 3.65
N GLU A 24 -11.62 4.20 4.75
CA GLU A 24 -12.15 4.65 6.04
C GLU A 24 -11.17 4.27 7.17
N PRO A 25 -11.27 4.88 8.37
CA PRO A 25 -10.41 4.50 9.49
C PRO A 25 -10.41 2.99 9.73
N ALA A 26 -9.22 2.41 9.90
CA ALA A 26 -9.07 0.98 10.14
C ALA A 26 -9.12 0.65 11.65
N ASP A 27 -9.77 -0.46 11.96
CA ASP A 27 -9.48 -1.20 13.19
C ASP A 27 -8.23 -2.06 12.98
N ARG A 28 -7.56 -2.40 14.09
CA ARG A 28 -6.37 -3.26 14.08
C ARG A 28 -6.69 -4.66 13.52
N PRO A 29 -5.96 -5.14 12.50
CA PRO A 29 -6.04 -6.53 12.05
C PRO A 29 -5.70 -7.52 13.17
N CYS A 30 -6.39 -8.66 13.23
CA CYS A 30 -6.26 -9.58 14.37
C CYS A 30 -4.89 -10.30 14.44
N ASN A 31 -4.14 -10.38 13.33
CA ASN A 31 -2.78 -10.91 13.26
C ASN A 31 -1.72 -9.92 13.76
N VAL A 32 -2.06 -8.64 13.92
CA VAL A 32 -1.13 -7.59 14.36
C VAL A 32 -1.32 -7.38 15.86
N SER A 33 -0.25 -7.42 16.66
CA SER A 33 -0.35 -7.15 18.11
C SER A 33 -0.77 -5.70 18.39
N GLU A 34 -1.38 -5.43 19.54
CA GLU A 34 -1.82 -4.07 19.90
C GLU A 34 -0.65 -3.08 19.98
N ASN A 35 0.47 -3.49 20.56
CA ASN A 35 1.68 -2.67 20.65
C ASN A 35 2.25 -2.39 19.26
N PHE A 36 2.38 -3.43 18.42
CA PHE A 36 2.91 -3.25 17.08
C PHE A 36 2.01 -2.37 16.20
N TRP A 37 0.68 -2.50 16.33
CA TRP A 37 -0.25 -1.60 15.64
C TRP A 37 -0.10 -0.14 16.09
N ALA A 38 0.11 0.10 17.38
CA ALA A 38 0.37 1.45 17.88
C ALA A 38 1.68 2.02 17.29
N GLU A 39 2.76 1.24 17.27
CA GLU A 39 4.04 1.61 16.66
C GLU A 39 3.88 1.94 15.16
N LEU A 40 3.17 1.10 14.40
CA LEU A 40 2.86 1.33 12.99
C LEU A 40 2.13 2.67 12.78
N LEU A 41 1.15 3.00 13.65
CA LEU A 41 0.40 4.25 13.55
C LEU A 41 1.19 5.50 13.97
N GLU A 42 2.26 5.37 14.76
CA GLU A 42 3.16 6.48 15.09
C GLU A 42 4.02 6.91 13.89
N VAL A 43 4.47 5.93 13.11
CA VAL A 43 5.39 6.15 12.00
C VAL A 43 4.72 6.20 10.62
N GLY A 44 3.44 5.84 10.54
CA GLY A 44 2.77 5.62 9.27
C GLY A 44 1.32 6.09 9.20
N TRP A 45 0.63 5.56 8.19
CA TRP A 45 -0.79 5.73 7.96
C TRP A 45 -1.42 4.35 7.73
N ALA A 46 -2.59 4.10 8.32
CA ALA A 46 -3.40 2.92 7.99
C ALA A 46 -4.86 3.28 7.74
N ALA A 47 -5.48 2.56 6.80
CA ALA A 47 -6.91 2.66 6.56
C ALA A 47 -7.49 1.37 5.97
N ARG A 48 -8.79 1.17 6.21
CA ARG A 48 -9.55 0.05 5.65
C ARG A 48 -10.10 0.46 4.29
N LEU A 49 -10.02 -0.43 3.32
CA LEU A 49 -10.53 -0.19 1.99
C LEU A 49 -12.07 -0.20 1.97
N ARG A 50 -12.65 0.78 1.28
CA ARG A 50 -14.08 0.90 1.02
C ARG A 50 -14.29 1.49 -0.37
N SER A 51 -15.03 0.79 -1.23
CA SER A 51 -15.36 1.33 -2.55
C SER A 51 -16.26 2.58 -2.45
N GLN A 52 -16.38 3.33 -3.53
CA GLN A 52 -17.32 4.46 -3.60
C GLN A 52 -18.77 4.04 -3.30
N GLY A 53 -19.17 2.84 -3.73
CA GLY A 53 -20.49 2.25 -3.46
C GLY A 53 -20.66 1.68 -2.05
N GLY A 54 -19.62 1.71 -1.21
CA GLY A 54 -19.66 1.23 0.17
C GLY A 54 -19.37 -0.25 0.38
N GLN A 55 -19.03 -1.01 -0.67
CA GLN A 55 -18.50 -2.35 -0.53
C GLN A 55 -17.18 -2.34 0.25
N THR A 56 -17.00 -3.29 1.17
CA THR A 56 -15.83 -3.40 2.06
C THR A 56 -15.09 -4.74 1.97
N ARG A 57 -15.62 -5.69 1.18
CA ARG A 57 -14.98 -6.97 0.92
C ARG A 57 -14.55 -7.06 -0.54
N PHE A 58 -13.36 -7.56 -0.81
CA PHE A 58 -12.77 -7.52 -2.14
C PHE A 58 -12.02 -8.82 -2.43
N GLN A 59 -11.93 -9.15 -3.71
CA GLN A 59 -10.93 -10.10 -4.17
C GLN A 59 -9.61 -9.36 -4.40
N LEU A 60 -8.49 -9.93 -3.96
CA LEU A 60 -7.17 -9.45 -4.35
C LEU A 60 -6.74 -10.11 -5.65
N ARG A 61 -6.38 -9.28 -6.63
CA ARG A 61 -5.77 -9.68 -7.90
C ARG A 61 -4.35 -9.17 -7.97
N TYR A 62 -3.42 -10.00 -8.43
CA TYR A 62 -2.02 -9.58 -8.47
C TYR A 62 -1.22 -10.11 -9.66
N TYR A 63 -0.16 -9.38 -9.97
CA TYR A 63 1.01 -9.86 -10.69
C TYR A 63 2.16 -10.00 -9.67
N GLY A 64 2.98 -11.03 -9.85
CA GLY A 64 4.05 -11.41 -8.93
C GLY A 64 3.99 -12.90 -8.61
N GLU A 65 4.70 -13.32 -7.57
CA GLU A 65 4.67 -14.68 -7.07
C GLU A 65 4.25 -14.75 -5.60
N ARG A 66 4.10 -15.98 -5.09
CA ARG A 66 3.77 -16.24 -3.67
C ARG A 66 5.00 -16.76 -2.97
N SER A 67 5.53 -15.98 -2.03
CA SER A 67 6.63 -16.40 -1.17
C SER A 67 6.20 -16.25 0.29
N GLU A 68 6.30 -17.33 1.07
CA GLU A 68 5.92 -17.37 2.50
C GLU A 68 4.52 -16.81 2.83
N GLY A 69 3.57 -16.90 1.88
CA GLY A 69 2.23 -16.35 2.07
C GLY A 69 2.09 -14.85 1.77
N LEU A 70 3.13 -14.20 1.25
CA LEU A 70 3.14 -12.84 0.73
C LEU A 70 3.11 -12.83 -0.81
N ILE A 71 2.50 -11.80 -1.38
CA ILE A 71 2.63 -11.44 -2.79
C ILE A 71 3.91 -10.63 -2.89
N VAL A 72 4.86 -11.10 -3.69
CA VAL A 72 6.13 -10.44 -3.96
C VAL A 72 6.33 -10.25 -5.45
N GLY A 73 7.22 -9.32 -5.83
CA GLY A 73 7.68 -9.22 -7.21
C GLY A 73 8.31 -10.52 -7.71
N ASP A 74 8.24 -10.75 -9.01
CA ASP A 74 9.03 -11.78 -9.70
C ASP A 74 10.09 -11.03 -10.54
N ASP A 75 10.26 -11.41 -11.80
CA ASP A 75 10.97 -10.69 -12.86
C ASP A 75 10.67 -9.18 -12.98
N LEU A 76 9.52 -8.74 -12.45
CA LEU A 76 9.07 -7.35 -12.39
C LEU A 76 8.40 -7.09 -11.02
N PRO A 77 8.33 -5.83 -10.57
CA PRO A 77 7.70 -5.50 -9.29
C PRO A 77 6.24 -5.94 -9.21
N ALA A 78 5.81 -6.27 -7.99
CA ALA A 78 4.44 -6.66 -7.70
C ALA A 78 3.44 -5.59 -8.15
N LEU A 79 2.25 -6.04 -8.56
CA LEU A 79 1.13 -5.16 -8.90
C LEU A 79 -0.13 -5.76 -8.29
N VAL A 80 -0.81 -5.01 -7.44
CA VAL A 80 -1.90 -5.53 -6.59
C VAL A 80 -3.13 -4.64 -6.69
N TYR A 81 -4.25 -5.27 -7.04
CA TYR A 81 -5.58 -4.64 -7.11
C TYR A 81 -6.54 -5.31 -6.13
N ALA A 82 -7.42 -4.50 -5.53
CA ALA A 82 -8.68 -4.97 -5.01
C ALA A 82 -9.72 -4.96 -6.12
N VAL A 83 -10.56 -6.00 -6.20
CA VAL A 83 -11.61 -6.14 -7.19
C VAL A 83 -12.96 -6.26 -6.50
N THR A 84 -13.90 -5.41 -6.91
CA THR A 84 -15.27 -5.40 -6.39
C THR A 84 -16.09 -6.56 -6.93
N GLU A 85 -17.30 -6.76 -6.41
CA GLU A 85 -18.22 -7.78 -6.96
C GLU A 85 -18.64 -7.45 -8.40
N SER A 86 -18.69 -6.16 -8.75
CA SER A 86 -18.95 -5.70 -10.12
C SER A 86 -17.75 -5.81 -11.07
N GLY A 87 -16.58 -6.24 -10.58
CA GLY A 87 -15.35 -6.35 -11.36
C GLY A 87 -14.57 -5.04 -11.49
N GLN A 88 -14.96 -3.97 -10.78
CA GLN A 88 -14.17 -2.73 -10.73
C GLN A 88 -12.85 -3.00 -10.01
N GLN A 89 -11.74 -2.60 -10.64
CA GLN A 89 -10.42 -2.69 -10.04
C GLN A 89 -10.07 -1.38 -9.32
N ILE A 90 -9.51 -1.52 -8.12
CA ILE A 90 -8.94 -0.45 -7.30
C ILE A 90 -7.46 -0.80 -7.12
N LEU A 91 -6.57 0.07 -7.59
CA LEU A 91 -5.13 -0.12 -7.39
C LEU A 91 -4.80 0.04 -5.91
N LEU A 92 -4.15 -0.96 -5.32
CA LEU A 92 -3.66 -0.87 -3.93
C LEU A 92 -2.17 -0.54 -3.92
N PHE A 93 -1.40 -1.27 -4.72
CA PHE A 93 0.05 -1.16 -4.75
C PHE A 93 0.59 -1.50 -6.15
N ASP A 94 1.55 -0.71 -6.61
CA ASP A 94 2.37 -1.00 -7.79
C ASP A 94 3.81 -0.76 -7.39
N GLY A 95 4.59 -1.82 -7.20
CA GLY A 95 5.99 -1.72 -6.79
C GLY A 95 6.91 -1.08 -7.84
N ALA A 96 6.41 -0.78 -9.03
CA ALA A 96 7.15 -0.03 -10.04
C ALA A 96 6.80 1.46 -10.06
N ALA A 97 5.88 1.92 -9.21
CA ALA A 97 5.39 3.30 -9.21
C ALA A 97 5.15 3.90 -7.83
N HIS A 98 4.99 3.08 -6.79
CA HIS A 98 4.73 3.52 -5.42
C HIS A 98 5.88 3.13 -4.50
N GLY A 99 6.16 3.99 -3.53
CA GLY A 99 7.30 3.84 -2.63
C GLY A 99 8.47 4.72 -3.04
N HIS A 100 9.40 4.97 -2.11
CA HIS A 100 10.55 5.84 -2.38
C HIS A 100 11.47 5.27 -3.46
N ASP A 101 11.87 4.00 -3.34
CA ASP A 101 12.74 3.35 -4.32
C ASP A 101 12.14 3.40 -5.72
N ALA A 102 10.88 3.02 -5.89
CA ALA A 102 10.20 3.05 -7.18
C ALA A 102 10.10 4.46 -7.78
N MET A 103 10.09 5.50 -6.95
CA MET A 103 9.98 6.89 -7.39
C MET A 103 11.33 7.53 -7.73
N PHE A 104 12.41 7.14 -7.04
CA PHE A 104 13.68 7.86 -7.10
C PHE A 104 14.91 7.00 -7.44
N CYS A 105 14.86 5.69 -7.20
CA CYS A 105 16.01 4.79 -7.31
C CYS A 105 15.87 3.82 -8.49
N ASP A 106 14.72 3.16 -8.59
CA ASP A 106 14.50 2.02 -9.47
C ASP A 106 13.92 2.44 -10.82
N SER A 107 14.60 2.04 -11.89
CA SER A 107 14.11 2.25 -13.25
C SER A 107 13.74 0.93 -13.92
N TRP A 108 12.62 0.94 -14.64
CA TRP A 108 12.09 -0.23 -15.32
C TRP A 108 11.79 0.09 -16.77
N ASP A 109 11.98 -0.88 -17.66
CA ASP A 109 11.51 -0.78 -19.04
C ASP A 109 9.97 -0.72 -19.06
N GLU A 110 9.41 0.43 -19.44
CA GLU A 110 7.97 0.63 -19.55
C GLU A 110 7.29 -0.41 -20.44
N ALA A 111 7.94 -0.83 -21.54
CA ALA A 111 7.36 -1.83 -22.43
C ALA A 111 7.21 -3.17 -21.72
N ARG A 112 8.18 -3.53 -20.87
CA ARG A 112 8.16 -4.72 -20.02
C ARG A 112 7.15 -4.57 -18.88
N LEU A 113 7.05 -3.41 -18.23
CA LEU A 113 6.02 -3.17 -17.20
C LEU A 113 4.60 -3.33 -17.74
N ARG A 114 4.34 -2.93 -18.99
CA ARG A 114 3.03 -3.07 -19.65
C ARG A 114 2.66 -4.53 -19.94
N THR A 115 3.59 -5.48 -19.84
CA THR A 115 3.27 -6.91 -19.97
C THR A 115 2.74 -7.51 -18.67
N ARG A 116 2.86 -6.80 -17.53
CA ARG A 116 2.27 -7.25 -16.26
C ARG A 116 0.76 -7.37 -16.40
N CYS A 117 0.23 -8.52 -16.03
CA CYS A 117 -1.21 -8.76 -15.97
C CYS A 117 -1.56 -9.31 -14.59
N ALA A 118 -2.30 -8.53 -13.81
CA ALA A 118 -2.75 -8.92 -12.47
C ALA A 118 -3.96 -9.88 -12.55
N ASN A 119 -3.75 -11.07 -13.13
CA ASN A 119 -4.81 -12.05 -13.35
C ASN A 119 -4.91 -13.10 -12.23
N GLN A 120 -3.85 -13.26 -11.42
CA GLN A 120 -3.81 -14.21 -10.32
C GLN A 120 -4.75 -13.77 -9.20
N VAL A 121 -5.42 -14.72 -8.57
CA VAL A 121 -6.29 -14.48 -7.41
C VAL A 121 -5.53 -14.86 -6.16
N TYR A 122 -5.47 -13.95 -5.19
CA TYR A 122 -4.97 -14.32 -3.86
C TYR A 122 -6.00 -15.22 -3.18
N VAL A 123 -5.52 -16.37 -2.70
CA VAL A 123 -6.29 -17.31 -1.90
C VAL A 123 -5.49 -17.54 -0.62
N ASP A 124 -6.14 -17.42 0.53
CA ASP A 124 -5.49 -17.64 1.81
C ASP A 124 -5.30 -19.14 2.10
N ALA A 125 -4.67 -19.48 3.24
CA ALA A 125 -4.41 -20.86 3.62
C ALA A 125 -5.69 -21.70 3.84
N GLU A 126 -6.85 -21.06 4.01
CA GLU A 126 -8.15 -21.71 4.24
C GLU A 126 -8.98 -21.83 2.95
N GLY A 127 -8.44 -21.38 1.81
CA GLY A 127 -9.13 -21.42 0.53
C GLY A 127 -10.08 -20.24 0.29
N GLU A 128 -10.08 -19.22 1.15
CA GLU A 128 -10.92 -18.04 0.98
C GLU A 128 -10.24 -17.05 0.02
N ASN A 129 -11.04 -16.28 -0.74
CA ASN A 129 -10.53 -15.36 -1.77
C ASN A 129 -11.19 -13.96 -1.72
N THR A 130 -11.95 -13.69 -0.65
CA THR A 130 -12.72 -12.47 -0.46
C THR A 130 -12.45 -11.92 0.94
N PHE A 131 -11.96 -10.68 1.01
CA PHE A 131 -11.33 -10.15 2.21
C PHE A 131 -11.77 -8.72 2.52
N GLU A 132 -11.82 -8.40 3.80
CA GLU A 132 -11.70 -7.00 4.24
C GLU A 132 -10.22 -6.64 4.25
N LEU A 133 -9.87 -5.51 3.64
CA LEU A 133 -8.50 -5.11 3.41
C LEU A 133 -8.13 -3.89 4.26
N VAL A 134 -7.01 -3.99 4.97
CA VAL A 134 -6.38 -2.87 5.66
C VAL A 134 -5.03 -2.63 5.01
N VAL A 135 -4.79 -1.39 4.58
CA VAL A 135 -3.52 -0.95 4.03
C VAL A 135 -2.82 -0.11 5.10
N TRP A 136 -1.55 -0.37 5.33
CA TRP A 136 -0.65 0.51 6.07
C TRP A 136 0.53 0.90 5.19
N VAL A 137 1.02 2.13 5.34
CA VAL A 137 2.27 2.61 4.75
C VAL A 137 3.12 3.34 5.78
N GLY A 138 4.43 3.16 5.68
CA GLY A 138 5.45 3.79 6.53
C GLY A 138 5.95 5.14 5.97
N TYR A 139 6.36 6.04 6.86
CA TYR A 139 6.89 7.36 6.50
C TYR A 139 8.07 7.76 7.40
N ASN A 140 9.19 7.03 7.34
CA ASN A 140 10.42 7.32 8.09
C ASN A 140 11.51 8.03 7.28
N ILE A 141 11.30 8.29 5.99
CA ILE A 141 12.24 9.05 5.15
C ILE A 141 12.51 10.43 5.76
N ASP A 142 13.80 10.73 5.95
CA ASP A 142 14.26 12.04 6.39
C ASP A 142 14.29 13.02 5.22
N TRP A 143 13.14 13.63 4.97
CA TRP A 143 12.98 14.66 3.94
C TRP A 143 13.84 15.91 4.16
N GLY A 144 14.41 16.13 5.35
CA GLY A 144 15.31 17.25 5.58
C GLY A 144 16.62 17.11 4.81
N ASP A 145 17.17 15.90 4.78
CA ASP A 145 18.36 15.55 4.01
C ASP A 145 17.99 15.21 2.55
N GLU A 146 16.98 14.35 2.38
CA GLU A 146 16.60 13.79 1.09
C GLU A 146 16.15 14.86 0.09
N ARG A 147 15.46 15.91 0.55
CA ARG A 147 14.94 16.95 -0.35
C ARG A 147 16.07 17.58 -1.18
N HIS A 148 17.27 17.73 -0.62
CA HIS A 148 18.38 18.36 -1.33
C HIS A 148 18.90 17.54 -2.51
N SER A 149 18.72 16.22 -2.52
CA SER A 149 19.19 15.33 -3.60
C SER A 149 18.16 15.12 -4.71
N ILE A 150 16.86 15.27 -4.41
CA ILE A 150 15.76 14.95 -5.35
C ILE A 150 15.01 16.16 -5.93
N THR A 151 15.14 17.35 -5.32
CA THR A 151 14.46 18.55 -5.84
C THR A 151 15.01 18.94 -7.21
N ASP A 152 14.12 19.45 -8.05
CA ASP A 152 14.50 19.98 -9.35
C ASP A 152 15.42 21.19 -9.21
N ALA A 153 16.46 21.26 -10.05
CA ALA A 153 17.46 22.32 -9.99
C ALA A 153 16.89 23.72 -10.27
N ASP A 154 15.80 23.79 -11.04
CA ASP A 154 15.16 25.05 -11.45
C ASP A 154 13.96 25.41 -10.56
N ASP A 155 13.39 24.46 -9.81
CA ASP A 155 12.21 24.67 -8.96
C ASP A 155 12.23 23.77 -7.70
N PRO A 156 12.50 24.32 -6.50
CA PRO A 156 12.58 23.55 -5.26
C PRO A 156 11.23 23.03 -4.75
N ASP A 157 10.10 23.43 -5.35
CA ASP A 157 8.77 22.90 -5.04
C ASP A 157 8.43 21.66 -5.89
N LEU A 158 9.29 21.32 -6.85
CA LEU A 158 9.18 20.13 -7.69
C LEU A 158 10.30 19.12 -7.36
N VAL A 159 10.00 17.85 -7.57
CA VAL A 159 11.00 16.77 -7.61
C VAL A 159 10.98 16.10 -8.96
N THR A 160 12.13 15.60 -9.39
CA THR A 160 12.25 14.80 -10.60
C THR A 160 12.26 13.32 -10.21
N LEU A 161 11.29 12.57 -10.73
CA LEU A 161 11.24 11.11 -10.57
C LEU A 161 12.32 10.44 -11.42
N VAL A 162 12.63 9.18 -11.10
CA VAL A 162 13.61 8.36 -11.84
C VAL A 162 13.29 8.23 -13.35
N ASP A 163 12.02 8.35 -13.72
CA ASP A 163 11.55 8.34 -15.12
C ASP A 163 11.54 9.73 -15.80
N GLY A 164 12.02 10.76 -15.10
CA GLY A 164 12.12 12.13 -15.60
C GLY A 164 10.83 12.95 -15.48
N ARG A 165 9.71 12.38 -14.99
CA ARG A 165 8.52 13.18 -14.68
C ARG A 165 8.82 14.14 -13.52
N ARG A 166 8.21 15.32 -13.57
CA ARG A 166 8.28 16.32 -12.49
C ARG A 166 6.94 16.38 -11.77
N ILE A 167 6.96 16.26 -10.44
CA ILE A 167 5.75 16.35 -9.60
C ILE A 167 5.98 17.27 -8.41
N PRO A 168 4.92 17.84 -7.80
CA PRO A 168 5.06 18.63 -6.59
C PRO A 168 5.68 17.82 -5.45
N PHE A 169 6.62 18.41 -4.72
CA PHE A 169 7.30 17.78 -3.59
C PHE A 169 6.33 17.21 -2.56
N GLU A 170 5.27 17.95 -2.20
CA GLU A 170 4.27 17.49 -1.23
C GLU A 170 3.45 16.29 -1.74
N VAL A 171 3.27 16.15 -3.06
CA VAL A 171 2.64 14.95 -3.64
C VAL A 171 3.61 13.78 -3.54
N ALA A 172 4.88 14.00 -3.87
CA ALA A 172 5.91 12.97 -3.78
C ALA A 172 6.07 12.45 -2.35
N ARG A 173 6.13 13.36 -1.38
CA ARG A 173 6.25 13.04 0.05
C ARG A 173 5.17 12.09 0.59
N HIS A 174 3.96 12.13 0.02
CA HIS A 174 2.86 11.26 0.43
C HIS A 174 2.82 9.92 -0.34
N ALA A 175 3.42 9.87 -1.52
CA ALA A 175 3.46 8.69 -2.39
C ALA A 175 4.74 7.87 -2.24
N ALA A 176 5.84 8.49 -1.81
CA ALA A 176 7.12 7.89 -1.53
C ALA A 176 7.17 7.42 -0.06
N PHE A 177 6.34 6.44 0.27
CA PHE A 177 6.44 5.73 1.54
C PHE A 177 7.60 4.73 1.50
N ASP A 178 8.16 4.40 2.65
CA ASP A 178 9.31 3.48 2.77
C ASP A 178 8.91 2.05 3.10
N ALA A 179 7.63 1.81 3.40
CA ALA A 179 7.13 0.48 3.63
C ALA A 179 5.64 0.39 3.29
N VAL A 180 5.18 -0.80 2.92
CA VAL A 180 3.75 -1.10 2.72
C VAL A 180 3.38 -2.44 3.33
N LEU A 181 2.22 -2.48 3.97
CA LEU A 181 1.58 -3.68 4.50
C LEU A 181 0.14 -3.72 4.02
N ILE A 182 -0.30 -4.84 3.46
CA ILE A 182 -1.71 -5.08 3.10
C ILE A 182 -2.19 -6.31 3.85
N SER A 183 -2.95 -6.11 4.92
CA SER A 183 -3.57 -7.19 5.68
C SER A 183 -4.94 -7.54 5.10
N ALA A 184 -5.19 -8.83 4.90
CA ALA A 184 -6.42 -9.40 4.37
C ALA A 184 -7.12 -10.24 5.44
N THR A 185 -8.31 -9.78 5.87
CA THR A 185 -9.17 -10.49 6.82
C THR A 185 -10.26 -11.25 6.08
N ASN A 186 -10.26 -12.58 6.17
CA ASN A 186 -11.22 -13.43 5.46
C ASN A 186 -12.62 -13.42 6.11
N VAL A 187 -13.56 -14.20 5.57
CA VAL A 187 -14.94 -14.31 6.09
C VAL A 187 -15.03 -14.97 7.47
N ARG A 188 -13.96 -15.67 7.90
CA ARG A 188 -13.85 -16.34 9.20
C ARG A 188 -13.20 -15.43 10.25
N GLY A 189 -12.80 -14.22 9.89
CA GLY A 189 -12.12 -13.28 10.77
C GLY A 189 -10.64 -13.58 10.99
N GLN A 190 -10.03 -14.47 10.20
CA GLN A 190 -8.59 -14.69 10.20
C GLN A 190 -7.94 -13.63 9.30
N ALA A 191 -6.96 -12.92 9.86
CA ALA A 191 -6.17 -11.95 9.12
C ALA A 191 -4.81 -12.54 8.75
N THR A 192 -4.36 -12.24 7.54
CA THR A 192 -3.04 -12.59 7.02
C THR A 192 -2.48 -11.40 6.27
N ASP A 193 -1.17 -11.21 6.29
CA ASP A 193 -0.54 -10.20 5.47
C ASP A 193 -0.40 -10.75 4.05
N ALA A 194 -0.97 -10.04 3.08
CA ALA A 194 -0.93 -10.38 1.67
C ALA A 194 0.24 -9.70 0.96
N VAL A 195 0.68 -8.54 1.44
CA VAL A 195 1.86 -7.79 0.96
C VAL A 195 2.56 -7.23 2.19
N SER A 196 3.89 -7.32 2.21
CA SER A 196 4.77 -6.70 3.21
C SER A 196 6.10 -6.41 2.53
N GLU A 197 6.39 -5.14 2.22
CA GLU A 197 7.56 -4.72 1.45
C GLU A 197 8.19 -3.49 2.12
N GLU A 198 9.53 -3.48 2.20
CA GLU A 198 10.36 -2.28 2.45
C GLU A 198 10.69 -1.65 1.10
N LEU A 199 10.73 -0.32 1.03
CA LEU A 199 10.72 0.47 -0.20
C LEU A 199 11.69 1.67 -0.15
N ALA A 200 12.70 1.63 0.73
CA ALA A 200 13.78 2.60 0.89
C ALA A 200 15.01 1.99 1.59
#